data_AF-A0A0R1MWC4-F1
#
_entry.id   AF-A0A0R1MWC4-F1
#
_cell.length_a   1.000
_cell.length_b   1.000
_cell.length_c   1.000
_cell.angle_alpha   90.00
_cell.angle_beta   90.00
_cell.angle_gamma   90.00
#
_symmetry.space_group_name_H-M   'P 1'
#
loop_
_entity.id
_entity.type
_entity.pdbx_description
1 polymer ?
#
loop_
_entity_poly.entity_id
_entity_poly.type
_entity_poly.pdbx_seq_one_letter_code
_entity_poly.pdbx_strand_id
1 'polypeptide(L)'
;MENTYDSLDSRYRELINNNKNMTQEQKEEQYSLLNRTKKTEEDNKEKYRNFGKIPNSLLDNEDITYQEIALYTYLTAMAHGWIVYDFNAQFLSKKLNIGRKGLQQIENAISGLVEKGFINTRYSWGEKTKYYDVTLSDYNANFSKIYCNDILNIIKKSSSIKTLSILASYAAIRSYIFDGGIESQNSTSVCYSSHEDITERAHISYSALNKSVDFLSENKLLATIKVNLADRGGIKKIYYSHYKDRNKLEDFVKNSWLDGRINRIVYGVIM
;
A
#
# COMPACT_ATOMS: atom_id res chain seq x y z
N MET A 1 17.86 20.17 -16.04
CA MET A 1 16.38 20.19 -16.09
C MET A 1 15.96 21.22 -15.08
N GLU A 2 15.49 22.39 -15.52
CA GLU A 2 14.89 23.36 -14.59
C GLU A 2 13.73 22.69 -13.86
N ASN A 3 13.69 22.86 -12.54
CA ASN A 3 12.67 22.29 -11.68
C ASN A 3 11.30 22.79 -12.14
N THR A 4 10.46 21.90 -12.68
CA THR A 4 9.09 22.22 -13.11
C THR A 4 8.24 22.83 -11.98
N TYR A 5 8.66 22.61 -10.72
CA TYR A 5 8.08 23.20 -9.51
C TYR A 5 8.39 24.68 -9.31
N ASP A 6 9.59 25.15 -9.69
CA ASP A 6 9.93 26.58 -9.64
C ASP A 6 9.08 27.36 -10.66
N SER A 7 8.78 26.74 -11.80
CA SER A 7 7.90 27.30 -12.82
C SER A 7 6.44 27.41 -12.37
N LEU A 8 5.91 26.44 -11.63
CA LEU A 8 4.54 26.47 -11.09
C LEU A 8 4.38 27.48 -9.95
N ASP A 9 5.37 27.61 -9.06
CA ASP A 9 5.33 28.58 -7.96
C ASP A 9 5.40 30.02 -8.48
N SER A 10 6.27 30.26 -9.47
CA SER A 10 6.37 31.53 -10.17
C SER A 10 5.03 31.92 -10.79
N ARG A 11 4.37 30.96 -11.44
CA ARG A 11 3.08 31.15 -12.10
C ARG A 11 1.92 31.37 -11.12
N TYR A 12 1.95 30.74 -9.95
CA TYR A 12 0.95 30.94 -8.91
C TYR A 12 1.09 32.32 -8.24
N ARG A 13 2.34 32.74 -7.94
CA ARG A 13 2.64 34.09 -7.44
C ARG A 13 2.23 35.16 -8.46
N GLU A 14 2.46 34.90 -9.74
CA GLU A 14 2.06 35.78 -10.84
C GLU A 14 0.53 35.89 -10.97
N LEU A 15 -0.21 34.78 -10.83
CA LEU A 15 -1.68 34.78 -10.82
C LEU A 15 -2.27 35.58 -9.65
N ILE A 16 -1.70 35.45 -8.43
CA ILE A 16 -2.12 36.24 -7.25
C ILE A 16 -1.85 37.73 -7.48
N ASN A 17 -0.68 38.07 -8.02
CA ASN A 17 -0.31 39.46 -8.29
C ASN A 17 -1.18 40.10 -9.36
N ASN A 18 -1.48 39.36 -10.43
CA ASN A 18 -2.26 39.84 -11.57
C ASN A 18 -3.78 39.89 -11.31
N ASN A 19 -4.26 39.30 -10.21
CA ASN A 19 -5.67 39.37 -9.83
C ASN A 19 -5.99 40.75 -9.21
N LYS A 20 -6.61 41.62 -10.03
CA LYS A 20 -7.02 42.98 -9.64
C LYS A 20 -8.19 43.04 -8.67
N ASN A 21 -8.93 41.93 -8.50
CA ASN A 21 -10.12 41.86 -7.65
C ASN A 21 -9.82 41.36 -6.23
N MET A 22 -8.57 40.99 -5.94
CA MET A 22 -8.14 40.58 -4.61
C MET A 22 -7.59 41.78 -3.83
N THR A 23 -8.08 41.94 -2.61
CA THR A 23 -7.52 42.88 -1.63
C THR A 23 -6.13 42.43 -1.19
N GLN A 24 -5.35 43.37 -0.65
CA GLN A 24 -3.99 43.08 -0.17
C GLN A 24 -3.99 42.01 0.94
N GLU A 25 -4.96 42.06 1.85
CA GLU A 25 -5.14 41.10 2.94
C GLU A 25 -5.42 39.68 2.42
N GLN A 26 -6.25 39.56 1.38
CA GLN A 26 -6.50 38.28 0.71
C GLN A 26 -5.26 37.73 -0.01
N LYS A 27 -4.42 38.61 -0.58
CA LYS A 27 -3.15 38.18 -1.21
C LYS A 27 -2.18 37.65 -0.16
N GLU A 28 -2.06 38.33 0.98
CA GLU A 28 -1.22 37.92 2.10
C GLU A 28 -1.68 36.58 2.70
N GLU A 29 -2.99 36.36 2.80
CA GLU A 29 -3.56 35.07 3.22
C GLU A 29 -3.20 33.95 2.23
N GLN A 30 -3.33 34.18 0.91
CA GLN A 30 -2.97 33.18 -0.11
C GLN A 30 -1.46 32.88 -0.12
N TYR A 31 -0.60 33.87 0.09
CA TYR A 31 0.85 33.63 0.23
C TYR A 31 1.19 32.87 1.50
N SER A 32 0.52 33.17 2.62
CA SER A 32 0.65 32.42 3.87
C SER A 32 0.24 30.95 3.67
N LEU A 33 -0.85 30.71 2.93
CA LEU A 33 -1.30 29.37 2.57
C LEU A 33 -0.29 28.62 1.70
N LEU A 34 0.23 29.25 0.64
CA LEU A 34 1.26 28.68 -0.23
C LEU A 34 2.52 28.30 0.57
N ASN A 35 2.98 29.18 1.46
CA ASN A 35 4.16 28.95 2.28
C ASN A 35 3.94 27.85 3.33
N ARG A 36 2.75 27.77 3.93
CA ARG A 36 2.38 26.66 4.84
C ARG A 36 2.32 25.33 4.11
N THR A 37 1.76 25.29 2.90
CA THR A 37 1.71 24.09 2.06
C THR A 37 3.11 23.65 1.65
N LYS A 38 3.98 24.57 1.22
CA LYS A 38 5.38 24.28 0.92
C LYS A 38 6.15 23.73 2.12
N LYS A 39 6.01 24.37 3.28
CA LYS A 39 6.65 23.92 4.51
C LYS A 39 6.15 22.54 4.92
N THR A 40 4.85 22.29 4.78
CA THR A 40 4.25 20.95 5.01
C THR A 40 4.78 19.93 4.00
N GLU A 41 4.93 20.28 2.73
CA GLU A 41 5.50 19.40 1.69
C GLU A 41 7.00 19.14 1.87
N GLU A 42 7.77 20.12 2.31
CA GLU A 42 9.20 20.00 2.62
C GLU A 42 9.42 19.17 3.89
N ASP A 43 8.65 19.46 4.95
CA ASP A 43 8.61 18.64 6.16
C ASP A 43 8.14 17.20 5.85
N ASN A 44 7.25 17.03 4.87
CA ASN A 44 6.80 15.71 4.40
C ASN A 44 7.82 14.99 3.51
N LYS A 45 8.63 15.73 2.72
CA LYS A 45 9.69 15.17 1.87
C LYS A 45 10.82 14.54 2.68
N GLU A 46 11.10 15.04 3.89
CA GLU A 46 12.17 14.52 4.75
C GLU A 46 11.71 13.57 5.87
N LYS A 47 10.47 13.68 6.41
CA LYS A 47 10.04 12.85 7.57
C LYS A 47 9.17 11.64 7.26
N TYR A 48 8.56 11.52 6.07
CA TYR A 48 7.76 10.33 5.72
C TYR A 48 8.44 9.47 4.68
N ARG A 49 8.95 8.32 5.14
CA ARG A 49 9.01 7.10 4.32
C ARG A 49 7.63 6.94 3.67
N ASN A 50 7.50 7.16 2.37
CA ASN A 50 6.22 7.05 1.65
C ASN A 50 5.59 5.67 1.87
N PHE A 51 4.60 5.58 2.76
CA PHE A 51 3.77 4.40 2.93
C PHE A 51 2.30 4.76 3.07
N GLY A 52 1.44 3.97 2.45
CA GLY A 52 0.02 3.94 2.72
C GLY A 52 -0.27 3.11 3.97
N LYS A 53 -1.44 3.35 4.57
CA LYS A 53 -1.96 2.60 5.72
C LYS A 53 -3.21 1.84 5.29
N ILE A 54 -3.24 0.54 5.56
CA ILE A 54 -4.42 -0.29 5.37
C ILE A 54 -4.94 -0.67 6.74
N PRO A 55 -6.18 -0.31 7.13
CA PRO A 55 -6.72 -0.72 8.42
C PRO A 55 -6.92 -2.24 8.42
N ASN A 56 -6.59 -2.91 9.52
CA ASN A 56 -6.75 -4.36 9.60
C ASN A 56 -8.22 -4.77 9.49
N SER A 57 -9.14 -3.91 9.93
CA SER A 57 -10.58 -4.09 9.73
C SER A 57 -10.99 -4.22 8.26
N LEU A 58 -10.20 -3.70 7.31
CA LEU A 58 -10.44 -3.94 5.88
C LEU A 58 -10.00 -5.35 5.49
N LEU A 59 -8.88 -5.84 6.03
CA LEU A 59 -8.32 -7.17 5.71
C LEU A 59 -9.05 -8.31 6.42
N ASP A 60 -9.69 -8.01 7.55
CA ASP A 60 -10.40 -8.99 8.38
C ASP A 60 -11.92 -8.99 8.08
N ASN A 61 -12.38 -8.20 7.10
CA ASN A 61 -13.79 -8.12 6.72
C ASN A 61 -14.14 -9.22 5.71
N GLU A 62 -14.98 -10.18 6.11
CA GLU A 62 -15.39 -11.32 5.29
C GLU A 62 -16.06 -10.93 3.95
N ASP A 63 -16.74 -9.79 3.91
CA ASP A 63 -17.47 -9.29 2.73
C ASP A 63 -16.58 -8.48 1.77
N ILE A 64 -15.31 -8.24 2.13
CA ILE A 64 -14.36 -7.57 1.26
C ILE A 64 -13.87 -8.54 0.18
N THR A 65 -13.69 -8.02 -1.03
CA THR A 65 -13.09 -8.73 -2.15
C THR A 65 -11.61 -8.37 -2.27
N TYR A 66 -10.80 -9.26 -2.84
CA TYR A 66 -9.39 -8.94 -3.08
C TYR A 66 -9.21 -7.73 -4.02
N GLN A 67 -10.15 -7.45 -4.92
CA GLN A 67 -10.10 -6.26 -5.78
C GLN A 67 -10.27 -4.98 -4.96
N GLU A 68 -11.16 -4.98 -3.98
CA GLU A 68 -11.35 -3.88 -3.04
C GLU A 68 -10.08 -3.69 -2.19
N ILE A 69 -9.51 -4.77 -1.64
CA ILE A 69 -8.22 -4.71 -0.92
C ILE A 69 -7.13 -4.12 -1.80
N ALA A 70 -6.97 -4.64 -3.00
CA ALA A 70 -5.93 -4.21 -3.94
C ALA A 70 -6.07 -2.73 -4.33
N LEU A 71 -7.31 -2.31 -4.61
CA LEU A 71 -7.58 -0.93 -4.96
C LEU A 71 -7.32 -0.01 -3.77
N TYR A 72 -7.82 -0.36 -2.59
CA TYR A 72 -7.56 0.40 -1.37
C TYR A 72 -6.06 0.53 -1.08
N THR A 73 -5.31 -0.57 -1.24
CA THR A 73 -3.84 -0.63 -1.13
C THR A 73 -3.14 0.37 -2.05
N TYR A 74 -3.57 0.43 -3.31
CA TYR A 74 -3.04 1.41 -4.26
C TYR A 74 -3.38 2.84 -3.85
N LEU A 75 -4.66 3.09 -3.54
CA LEU A 75 -5.18 4.42 -3.21
C LEU A 75 -4.48 4.98 -1.97
N THR A 76 -4.38 4.23 -0.88
CA THR A 76 -3.73 4.69 0.36
C THR A 76 -2.23 4.96 0.15
N ALA A 77 -1.56 4.16 -0.68
CA ALA A 77 -0.16 4.40 -1.04
C ALA A 77 0.00 5.68 -1.87
N MET A 78 -0.86 5.91 -2.87
CA MET A 78 -0.76 7.09 -3.73
C MET A 78 -1.34 8.36 -3.10
N ALA A 79 -2.22 8.22 -2.12
CA ALA A 79 -2.73 9.34 -1.36
C ALA A 79 -1.63 9.92 -0.46
N HIS A 80 -0.55 9.21 -0.10
CA HIS A 80 0.56 9.75 0.72
C HIS A 80 0.11 10.48 2.01
N GLY A 81 -1.02 10.06 2.61
CA GLY A 81 -1.61 10.74 3.77
C GLY A 81 -2.40 12.02 3.44
N TRP A 82 -2.56 12.36 2.17
CA TRP A 82 -3.44 13.42 1.69
C TRP A 82 -4.90 13.04 1.91
N ILE A 83 -5.71 14.07 2.20
CA ILE A 83 -7.10 13.92 2.61
C ILE A 83 -7.99 13.51 1.42
N VAL A 84 -7.70 13.98 0.21
CA VAL A 84 -8.54 13.76 -0.96
C VAL A 84 -7.67 13.28 -2.12
N TYR A 85 -8.13 12.21 -2.79
CA TYR A 85 -7.48 11.71 -4.00
C TYR A 85 -8.50 11.72 -5.15
N ASP A 86 -8.23 12.52 -6.18
CA ASP A 86 -9.08 12.58 -7.37
C ASP A 86 -8.77 11.38 -8.27
N PHE A 87 -9.75 10.50 -8.45
CA PHE A 87 -9.64 9.39 -9.37
C PHE A 87 -11.01 8.97 -9.90
N ASN A 88 -10.97 8.29 -11.04
CA ASN A 88 -12.11 7.55 -11.56
C ASN A 88 -11.64 6.18 -12.07
N ALA A 89 -12.59 5.29 -12.38
CA ALA A 89 -12.28 3.93 -12.81
C ALA A 89 -11.42 3.89 -14.09
N GLN A 90 -11.63 4.83 -15.03
CA GLN A 90 -10.86 4.89 -16.27
C GLN A 90 -9.39 5.26 -16.01
N PHE A 91 -9.16 6.24 -15.14
CA PHE A 91 -7.83 6.63 -14.69
C PHE A 91 -7.11 5.45 -14.01
N LEU A 92 -7.79 4.78 -13.08
CA LEU A 92 -7.24 3.63 -12.37
C LEU A 92 -6.96 2.45 -13.32
N SER A 93 -7.88 2.16 -14.24
CA SER A 93 -7.71 1.11 -15.25
C SER A 93 -6.48 1.36 -16.11
N LYS A 94 -6.25 2.62 -16.50
CA LYS A 94 -5.04 3.01 -17.25
C LYS A 94 -3.78 2.90 -16.39
N LYS A 95 -3.82 3.36 -15.13
CA LYS A 95 -2.67 3.31 -14.21
C LYS A 95 -2.26 1.89 -13.86
N LEU A 96 -3.23 1.00 -13.63
CA LEU A 96 -3.02 -0.41 -13.30
C LEU A 96 -2.82 -1.30 -14.53
N ASN A 97 -2.87 -0.72 -15.74
CA ASN A 97 -2.78 -1.42 -17.02
C ASN A 97 -3.79 -2.57 -17.14
N ILE A 98 -5.05 -2.28 -16.77
CA ILE A 98 -6.19 -3.18 -16.79
C ILE A 98 -7.05 -2.86 -18.03
N GLY A 99 -7.43 -3.89 -18.79
CA GLY A 99 -8.26 -3.75 -20.00
C GLY A 99 -9.76 -3.56 -19.69
N ARG A 100 -10.58 -3.38 -20.73
CA ARG A 100 -12.03 -3.07 -20.61
C ARG A 100 -12.81 -3.99 -19.66
N LYS A 101 -12.57 -5.31 -19.69
CA LYS A 101 -13.26 -6.25 -18.79
C LYS A 101 -12.93 -6.02 -17.31
N GLY A 102 -11.74 -5.50 -17.00
CA GLY A 102 -11.36 -5.16 -15.63
C GLY A 102 -11.77 -3.75 -15.21
N LEU A 103 -12.20 -2.88 -16.13
CA LEU A 103 -12.79 -1.58 -15.79
C LEU A 103 -14.03 -1.76 -14.93
N GLN A 104 -14.95 -2.66 -15.32
CA GLN A 104 -16.13 -2.98 -14.52
C GLN A 104 -15.76 -3.52 -13.13
N GLN A 105 -14.69 -4.29 -13.03
CA GLN A 105 -14.22 -4.80 -11.73
C GLN A 105 -13.69 -3.69 -10.84
N ILE A 106 -13.02 -2.69 -11.42
CA ILE A 106 -12.59 -1.48 -10.70
C ILE A 106 -13.82 -0.67 -10.25
N GLU A 107 -14.82 -0.48 -11.11
CA GLU A 107 -16.06 0.25 -10.77
C GLU A 107 -16.81 -0.41 -9.62
N ASN A 108 -16.94 -1.74 -9.67
CA ASN A 108 -17.57 -2.51 -8.61
C ASN A 108 -16.77 -2.42 -7.31
N ALA A 109 -15.43 -2.51 -7.37
CA ALA A 109 -14.57 -2.38 -6.20
C ALA A 109 -14.64 -0.98 -5.57
N ILE A 110 -14.70 0.09 -6.38
CA ILE A 110 -14.91 1.46 -5.88
C ILE A 110 -16.26 1.55 -5.15
N SER A 111 -17.32 1.02 -5.77
CA SER A 111 -18.66 1.09 -5.20
C SER A 111 -18.74 0.33 -3.88
N GLY A 112 -18.17 -0.87 -3.82
CA GLY A 112 -18.12 -1.66 -2.59
C GLY A 112 -17.29 -1.03 -1.47
N LEU A 113 -16.15 -0.39 -1.80
CA LEU A 113 -15.38 0.39 -0.81
C LEU A 113 -16.16 1.59 -0.27
N VAL A 114 -17.02 2.22 -1.09
CA VAL A 114 -17.92 3.31 -0.64
C VAL A 114 -19.03 2.77 0.26
N GLU A 115 -19.71 1.71 -0.18
CA GLU A 115 -20.83 1.09 0.57
C GLU A 115 -20.38 0.58 1.94
N LYS A 116 -19.18 0.02 2.03
CA LYS A 116 -18.56 -0.46 3.27
C LYS A 116 -17.92 0.64 4.12
N GLY A 117 -17.93 1.89 3.65
CA GLY A 117 -17.41 3.05 4.39
C GLY A 117 -15.88 3.16 4.46
N PHE A 118 -15.14 2.44 3.61
CA PHE A 118 -13.68 2.55 3.55
C PHE A 118 -13.20 3.76 2.76
N ILE A 119 -14.00 4.23 1.78
CA ILE A 119 -13.77 5.49 1.06
C ILE A 119 -15.06 6.31 1.01
N ASN A 120 -14.95 7.64 1.14
CA ASN A 120 -16.09 8.54 1.09
C ASN A 120 -16.19 9.21 -0.27
N THR A 121 -17.42 9.44 -0.74
CA THR A 121 -17.66 10.25 -1.94
C THR A 121 -17.77 11.72 -1.55
N ARG A 122 -17.02 12.60 -2.23
CA ARG A 122 -17.19 14.06 -2.17
C ARG A 122 -17.51 14.61 -3.56
N TYR A 123 -18.25 15.71 -3.62
CA TYR A 123 -18.59 16.41 -4.87
C TYR A 123 -17.90 17.78 -4.90
N SER A 124 -17.33 18.19 -6.04
CA SER A 124 -16.91 19.59 -6.21
C SER A 124 -18.10 20.53 -6.15
N TRP A 125 -17.83 21.78 -5.77
CA TRP A 125 -18.74 22.90 -5.98
C TRP A 125 -19.15 22.96 -7.45
N GLY A 126 -20.41 22.66 -7.76
CA GLY A 126 -20.95 22.62 -9.13
C GLY A 126 -21.28 21.24 -9.72
N GLU A 127 -21.37 20.20 -8.89
CA GLU A 127 -22.06 18.91 -9.14
C GLU A 127 -21.54 17.96 -10.24
N LYS A 128 -20.44 18.28 -10.95
CA LYS A 128 -19.98 17.44 -12.08
C LYS A 128 -18.75 16.58 -11.84
N THR A 129 -18.02 16.76 -10.75
CA THR A 129 -16.80 15.98 -10.49
C THR A 129 -16.87 15.29 -9.14
N LYS A 130 -16.83 13.95 -9.17
CA LYS A 130 -16.83 13.07 -8.01
C LYS A 130 -15.39 12.83 -7.57
N TYR A 131 -15.07 13.20 -6.34
CA TYR A 131 -13.79 12.92 -5.70
C TYR A 131 -13.98 11.85 -4.64
N TYR A 132 -12.92 11.10 -4.37
CA TYR A 132 -12.93 10.11 -3.32
C TYR A 132 -12.02 10.56 -2.19
N ASP A 133 -12.61 10.59 -1.02
CA ASP A 133 -11.94 10.89 0.21
C ASP A 133 -11.53 9.55 0.83
N VAL A 134 -10.21 9.34 0.89
CA VAL A 134 -9.57 8.15 1.45
C VAL A 134 -9.08 8.47 2.88
N THR A 135 -9.53 9.58 3.48
CA THR A 135 -9.26 9.83 4.90
C THR A 135 -9.86 8.76 5.76
N LEU A 136 -9.00 8.19 6.59
CA LEU A 136 -9.38 7.36 7.71
C LEU A 136 -9.49 8.26 8.93
N SER A 137 -10.65 8.28 9.55
CA SER A 137 -10.88 8.88 10.88
C SER A 137 -10.16 8.12 11.99
N ASP A 138 -9.79 6.85 11.77
CA ASP A 138 -9.08 6.01 12.75
C ASP A 138 -7.62 5.76 12.36
N TYR A 139 -6.77 6.74 12.71
CA TYR A 139 -5.33 6.50 12.86
C TYR A 139 -4.95 5.95 14.24
N ASN A 140 -5.96 5.66 15.08
CA ASN A 140 -5.80 5.19 16.45
C ASN A 140 -5.65 3.65 16.47
N ALA A 141 -4.44 3.20 16.13
CA ALA A 141 -3.96 1.81 16.21
C ALA A 141 -4.58 0.79 15.21
N ASN A 142 -3.84 -0.28 14.92
CA ASN A 142 -4.20 -1.43 14.06
C ASN A 142 -4.33 -1.16 12.54
N PHE A 143 -3.21 -0.75 11.93
CA PHE A 143 -3.08 -0.66 10.47
C PHE A 143 -1.79 -1.31 9.99
N SER A 144 -1.78 -1.74 8.73
CA SER A 144 -0.62 -2.28 8.03
C SER A 144 0.09 -1.19 7.21
N LYS A 145 1.43 -1.12 7.30
CA LYS A 145 2.25 -0.21 6.47
C LYS A 145 2.53 -0.81 5.10
N ILE A 146 2.26 -0.06 4.03
CA ILE A 146 2.48 -0.44 2.62
C ILE A 146 3.37 0.58 1.94
N TYR A 147 4.59 0.22 1.53
CA TYR A 147 5.51 1.21 0.97
C TYR A 147 5.13 1.58 -0.47
N CYS A 148 5.04 2.88 -0.76
CA CYS A 148 4.61 3.38 -2.06
C CYS A 148 5.56 2.96 -3.18
N ASN A 149 6.87 2.90 -2.90
CA ASN A 149 7.86 2.43 -3.88
C ASN A 149 7.62 0.97 -4.30
N ASP A 150 7.16 0.11 -3.38
CA ASP A 150 6.84 -1.28 -3.69
C ASP A 150 5.59 -1.35 -4.56
N ILE A 151 4.56 -0.55 -4.25
CA ILE A 151 3.34 -0.45 -5.06
C ILE A 151 3.65 0.02 -6.48
N LEU A 152 4.48 1.05 -6.62
CA LEU A 152 4.93 1.55 -7.92
C LEU A 152 5.73 0.49 -8.69
N ASN A 153 6.59 -0.27 -8.00
CA ASN A 153 7.33 -1.37 -8.61
C ASN A 153 6.40 -2.51 -9.07
N ILE A 154 5.40 -2.87 -8.28
CA ILE A 154 4.38 -3.87 -8.64
C ILE A 154 3.68 -3.44 -9.92
N ILE A 155 3.16 -2.21 -9.97
CA ILE A 155 2.38 -1.72 -11.11
C ILE A 155 3.24 -1.53 -12.36
N LYS A 156 4.51 -1.14 -12.20
CA LYS A 156 5.43 -1.00 -13.33
C LYS A 156 5.77 -2.36 -13.96
N LYS A 157 5.85 -3.42 -13.16
CA LYS A 157 6.34 -4.74 -13.58
C LYS A 157 5.25 -5.78 -13.80
N SER A 158 4.05 -5.55 -13.28
CA SER A 158 2.86 -6.37 -13.54
C SER A 158 1.96 -5.65 -14.54
N SER A 159 1.43 -6.41 -15.50
CA SER A 159 0.42 -5.95 -16.44
C SER A 159 -0.77 -6.90 -16.37
N SER A 160 -1.99 -6.39 -16.54
CA SER A 160 -3.29 -7.10 -16.40
C SER A 160 -3.90 -7.12 -15.00
N ILE A 161 -5.06 -7.78 -14.91
CA ILE A 161 -5.82 -7.97 -13.68
C ILE A 161 -5.05 -8.69 -12.57
N LYS A 162 -4.00 -9.44 -12.90
CA LYS A 162 -3.11 -10.09 -11.93
C LYS A 162 -2.49 -9.10 -10.95
N THR A 163 -2.31 -7.84 -11.36
CA THR A 163 -1.83 -6.76 -10.49
C THR A 163 -2.70 -6.63 -9.24
N LEU A 164 -4.02 -6.84 -9.35
CA LEU A 164 -4.91 -6.77 -8.18
C LEU A 164 -4.61 -7.89 -7.18
N SER A 165 -4.46 -9.14 -7.63
CA SER A 165 -4.12 -10.26 -6.74
C SER A 165 -2.74 -10.07 -6.09
N ILE A 166 -1.76 -9.50 -6.81
CA ILE A 166 -0.43 -9.20 -6.26
C ILE A 166 -0.51 -8.12 -5.19
N LEU A 167 -1.26 -7.04 -5.44
CA LEU A 167 -1.45 -5.95 -4.47
C LEU A 167 -2.16 -6.44 -3.20
N ALA A 168 -3.23 -7.24 -3.34
CA ALA A 168 -3.94 -7.83 -2.21
C ALA A 168 -3.04 -8.79 -1.40
N SER A 169 -2.28 -9.66 -2.08
CA SER A 169 -1.31 -10.54 -1.43
C SER A 169 -0.24 -9.75 -0.68
N TYR A 170 0.29 -8.70 -1.29
CA TYR A 170 1.29 -7.84 -0.67
C TYR A 170 0.72 -7.16 0.59
N ALA A 171 -0.51 -6.65 0.53
CA ALA A 171 -1.20 -6.07 1.68
C ALA A 171 -1.36 -7.06 2.85
N ALA A 172 -1.87 -8.26 2.58
CA ALA A 172 -2.08 -9.29 3.60
C ALA A 172 -0.74 -9.79 4.21
N ILE A 173 0.31 -9.98 3.40
CA ILE A 173 1.62 -10.36 3.94
C ILE A 173 2.18 -9.25 4.82
N ARG A 174 2.01 -7.98 4.40
CA ARG A 174 2.46 -6.82 5.17
C ARG A 174 1.70 -6.60 6.46
N SER A 175 0.43 -6.99 6.53
CA SER A 175 -0.30 -6.96 7.80
C SER A 175 0.29 -7.91 8.79
N TYR A 176 0.58 -9.16 8.42
CA TYR A 176 1.23 -10.09 9.34
C TYR A 176 2.68 -9.70 9.72
N ILE A 177 3.41 -8.99 8.87
CA ILE A 177 4.73 -8.43 9.24
C ILE A 177 4.57 -7.30 10.26
N PHE A 178 3.49 -6.50 10.18
CA PHE A 178 3.31 -5.30 10.99
C PHE A 178 2.45 -5.51 12.25
N ASP A 179 1.55 -6.50 12.26
CA ASP A 179 0.60 -6.85 13.34
C ASP A 179 1.24 -7.46 14.58
N GLY A 180 2.58 -7.53 14.64
CA GLY A 180 3.28 -7.79 15.89
C GLY A 180 3.14 -6.59 16.82
N GLY A 181 2.00 -6.48 17.50
CA GLY A 181 1.58 -5.41 18.42
C GLY A 181 2.44 -5.25 19.68
N ILE A 182 3.76 -5.28 19.55
CA ILE A 182 4.70 -5.08 20.62
C ILE A 182 5.79 -4.14 20.08
N GLU A 183 5.61 -2.83 20.29
CA GLU A 183 6.67 -1.84 20.12
C GLU A 183 7.91 -2.14 20.99
N SER A 184 7.83 -3.11 21.92
CA SER A 184 8.89 -3.47 22.86
C SER A 184 9.76 -4.69 22.50
N GLN A 185 9.69 -5.25 21.29
CA GLN A 185 10.70 -6.21 20.84
C GLN A 185 11.24 -5.87 19.46
N ASN A 186 12.49 -5.41 19.43
CA ASN A 186 13.32 -5.22 18.25
C ASN A 186 13.35 -6.49 17.37
N SER A 187 12.37 -6.75 16.49
CA SER A 187 12.50 -7.69 15.33
C SER A 187 11.19 -8.11 14.59
N THR A 188 10.11 -7.34 14.51
CA THR A 188 8.94 -7.72 13.66
C THR A 188 9.18 -7.51 12.16
N SER A 189 10.37 -7.82 11.65
CA SER A 189 10.68 -7.76 10.21
C SER A 189 10.39 -9.08 9.48
N VAL A 190 10.00 -10.11 10.22
CA VAL A 190 9.70 -11.46 9.73
C VAL A 190 8.29 -11.84 10.15
N CYS A 191 7.50 -12.35 9.20
CA CYS A 191 6.16 -12.88 9.43
C CYS A 191 6.21 -14.42 9.49
N TYR A 192 5.43 -14.98 10.43
CA TYR A 192 5.25 -16.40 10.67
C TYR A 192 3.80 -16.87 10.43
N SER A 193 3.20 -16.52 9.29
CA SER A 193 1.86 -16.99 8.95
C SER A 193 1.88 -18.22 8.02
N SER A 194 0.81 -19.01 8.06
CA SER A 194 0.59 -20.07 7.08
C SER A 194 0.18 -19.44 5.73
N HIS A 195 0.35 -20.17 4.63
CA HIS A 195 -0.21 -19.71 3.35
C HIS A 195 -1.74 -19.59 3.39
N GLU A 196 -2.39 -20.45 4.16
CA GLU A 196 -3.85 -20.46 4.34
C GLU A 196 -4.31 -19.15 4.98
N ASP A 197 -3.67 -18.75 6.08
CA ASP A 197 -3.96 -17.50 6.80
C ASP A 197 -3.78 -16.27 5.88
N ILE A 198 -2.83 -16.34 4.93
CA ILE A 198 -2.59 -15.26 3.97
C ILE A 198 -3.62 -15.30 2.84
N THR A 199 -4.01 -16.48 2.34
CA THR A 199 -5.06 -16.59 1.31
C THR A 199 -6.40 -16.09 1.80
N GLU A 200 -6.76 -16.45 3.04
CA GLU A 200 -7.99 -16.00 3.69
C GLU A 200 -7.98 -14.48 3.82
N ARG A 201 -6.92 -13.92 4.43
CA ARG A 201 -6.80 -12.47 4.66
C ARG A 201 -6.65 -11.64 3.37
N ALA A 202 -6.15 -12.23 2.29
CA ALA A 202 -6.10 -11.58 0.98
C ALA A 202 -7.35 -11.82 0.14
N HIS A 203 -8.27 -12.70 0.56
CA HIS A 203 -9.46 -13.12 -0.19
C HIS A 203 -9.14 -13.64 -1.61
N ILE A 204 -8.06 -14.43 -1.73
CA ILE A 204 -7.61 -15.01 -3.01
C ILE A 204 -7.40 -16.52 -2.90
N SER A 205 -7.43 -17.20 -4.06
CA SER A 205 -7.08 -18.62 -4.10
C SER A 205 -5.60 -18.88 -3.82
N TYR A 206 -5.30 -20.08 -3.33
CA TYR A 206 -3.92 -20.55 -3.10
C TYR A 206 -3.03 -20.47 -4.35
N SER A 207 -3.59 -20.78 -5.53
CA SER A 207 -2.86 -20.66 -6.80
C SER A 207 -2.51 -19.21 -7.14
N ALA A 208 -3.41 -18.26 -6.84
CA ALA A 208 -3.15 -16.84 -7.05
C ALA A 208 -2.12 -16.30 -6.05
N LEU A 209 -2.15 -16.77 -4.80
CA LEU A 209 -1.14 -16.40 -3.80
C LEU A 209 0.25 -16.88 -4.22
N ASN A 210 0.43 -18.14 -4.60
CA ASN A 210 1.74 -18.67 -5.03
C ASN A 210 2.33 -17.81 -6.17
N LYS A 211 1.54 -17.53 -7.21
CA LYS A 211 1.97 -16.69 -8.33
C LYS A 211 2.35 -15.27 -7.89
N SER A 212 1.63 -14.73 -6.90
CA SER A 212 1.92 -13.41 -6.34
C SER A 212 3.20 -13.42 -5.52
N VAL A 213 3.42 -14.45 -4.70
CA VAL A 213 4.65 -14.62 -3.91
C VAL A 213 5.87 -14.80 -4.81
N ASP A 214 5.75 -15.59 -5.88
CA ASP A 214 6.82 -15.76 -6.87
C ASP A 214 7.17 -14.40 -7.50
N PHE A 215 6.15 -13.67 -7.99
CA PHE A 215 6.35 -12.33 -8.55
C PHE A 215 7.01 -11.37 -7.56
N LEU A 216 6.54 -11.31 -6.31
CA LEU A 216 7.07 -10.40 -5.29
C LEU A 216 8.53 -10.74 -4.93
N SER A 217 8.87 -12.03 -4.93
CA SER A 217 10.23 -12.53 -4.66
C SER A 217 11.18 -12.25 -5.82
N GLU A 218 10.80 -12.58 -7.06
CA GLU A 218 11.56 -12.29 -8.28
C GLU A 218 11.87 -10.80 -8.43
N ASN A 219 10.95 -9.95 -7.95
CA ASN A 219 11.08 -8.51 -8.04
C ASN A 219 11.71 -7.83 -6.83
N LYS A 220 12.27 -8.61 -5.89
CA LYS A 220 12.99 -8.12 -4.72
C LYS A 220 12.14 -7.20 -3.84
N LEU A 221 10.84 -7.51 -3.73
CA LEU A 221 9.91 -6.82 -2.84
C LEU A 221 9.68 -7.63 -1.56
N LEU A 222 9.75 -8.95 -1.68
CA LEU A 222 9.57 -9.92 -0.61
C LEU A 222 10.77 -10.87 -0.59
N ALA A 223 11.19 -11.30 0.59
CA ALA A 223 12.08 -12.44 0.77
C ALA A 223 11.30 -13.57 1.44
N THR A 224 11.57 -14.81 1.02
CA THR A 224 10.83 -15.97 1.52
C THR A 224 11.75 -17.16 1.77
N ILE A 225 11.53 -17.86 2.87
CA ILE A 225 12.21 -19.13 3.15
C ILE A 225 11.15 -20.17 3.52
N LYS A 226 11.16 -21.30 2.80
CA LYS A 226 10.32 -22.46 3.04
C LYS A 226 11.10 -23.52 3.82
N VAL A 227 10.53 -23.99 4.91
CA VAL A 227 11.16 -24.94 5.83
C VAL A 227 10.21 -26.05 6.22
N ASN A 228 10.74 -27.10 6.83
CA ASN A 228 10.00 -28.09 7.58
C ASN A 228 10.22 -27.89 9.08
N LEU A 229 9.14 -27.95 9.86
CA LEU A 229 9.19 -27.86 11.31
C LEU A 229 9.49 -29.23 11.93
N ALA A 230 10.28 -29.24 13.02
CA ALA A 230 10.70 -30.46 13.69
C ALA A 230 9.58 -31.11 14.52
N ASP A 231 8.79 -30.29 15.23
CA ASP A 231 7.74 -30.69 16.18
C ASP A 231 6.42 -31.10 15.50
N ARG A 232 6.24 -30.75 14.23
CA ARG A 232 4.99 -31.00 13.48
C ARG A 232 5.16 -32.03 12.35
N GLY A 233 5.97 -33.06 12.56
CA GLY A 233 6.11 -34.15 11.58
C GLY A 233 6.62 -33.70 10.20
N GLY A 234 7.35 -32.58 10.12
CA GLY A 234 7.86 -32.06 8.85
C GLY A 234 6.86 -31.24 8.02
N ILE A 235 5.80 -30.69 8.63
CA ILE A 235 4.92 -29.72 7.94
C ILE A 235 5.75 -28.58 7.34
N LYS A 236 5.46 -28.30 6.07
CA LYS A 236 6.09 -27.20 5.31
C LYS A 236 5.52 -25.87 5.78
N LYS A 237 6.38 -24.95 6.20
CA LYS A 237 6.02 -23.56 6.51
C LYS A 237 6.84 -22.59 5.69
N ILE A 238 6.26 -21.42 5.38
CA ILE A 238 6.92 -20.36 4.63
C ILE A 238 7.01 -19.14 5.53
N TYR A 239 8.23 -18.64 5.70
CA TYR A 239 8.49 -17.38 6.38
C TYR A 239 8.66 -16.27 5.35
N TYR A 240 8.26 -15.07 5.74
CA TYR A 240 8.28 -13.90 4.87
C TYR A 240 9.01 -12.75 5.56
N SER A 241 9.73 -11.96 4.80
CA SER A 241 10.13 -10.62 5.22
C SER A 241 10.06 -9.66 4.05
N HIS A 242 10.04 -8.37 4.37
CA HIS A 242 10.35 -7.38 3.35
C HIS A 242 11.77 -7.64 2.82
N TYR A 243 11.99 -7.54 1.50
CA TYR A 243 13.28 -7.91 0.91
C TYR A 243 14.49 -7.14 1.49
N LYS A 244 14.31 -5.85 1.82
CA LYS A 244 15.34 -5.04 2.51
C LYS A 244 15.78 -5.63 3.86
N ASP A 245 14.93 -6.44 4.50
CA ASP A 245 15.12 -7.07 5.81
C ASP A 245 15.45 -8.57 5.67
N ARG A 246 15.84 -9.04 4.47
CA ARG A 246 16.14 -10.47 4.20
C ARG A 246 17.20 -11.08 5.12
N ASN A 247 18.20 -10.31 5.54
CA ASN A 247 19.22 -10.80 6.48
C ASN A 247 18.61 -11.16 7.84
N LYS A 248 17.61 -10.41 8.32
CA LYS A 248 16.90 -10.75 9.57
C LYS A 248 16.08 -12.04 9.43
N LEU A 249 15.53 -12.30 8.24
CA LEU A 249 14.86 -13.55 7.94
C LEU A 249 15.84 -14.73 7.93
N GLU A 250 17.01 -14.53 7.33
CA GLU A 250 18.09 -15.52 7.35
C GLU A 250 18.55 -15.82 8.78
N ASP A 251 18.85 -14.79 9.58
CA ASP A 251 19.25 -14.91 10.98
C ASP A 251 18.17 -15.64 11.81
N PHE A 252 16.89 -15.29 11.61
CA PHE A 252 15.78 -15.95 12.27
C PHE A 252 15.71 -17.45 11.94
N VAL A 253 15.84 -17.82 10.67
CA VAL A 253 15.79 -19.22 10.24
C VAL A 253 17.01 -19.99 10.74
N LYS A 254 18.21 -19.39 10.70
CA LYS A 254 19.43 -19.98 11.23
C LYS A 254 19.30 -20.28 12.72
N ASN A 255 18.87 -19.32 13.51
CA ASN A 255 18.65 -19.51 14.95
C ASN A 255 17.57 -20.58 15.21
N SER A 256 16.47 -20.55 14.45
CA SER A 256 15.40 -21.57 14.58
C SER A 256 15.85 -22.98 14.19
N TRP A 257 16.82 -23.13 13.27
CA TRP A 257 17.47 -24.41 13.00
C TRP A 257 18.35 -24.84 14.17
N LEU A 258 19.23 -23.95 14.65
CA LEU A 258 20.16 -24.24 15.75
C LEU A 258 19.41 -24.65 17.04
N ASP A 259 18.26 -24.03 17.29
CA ASP A 259 17.36 -24.34 18.41
C ASP A 259 16.51 -25.60 18.20
N GLY A 260 16.67 -26.31 17.07
CA GLY A 260 15.96 -27.55 16.77
C GLY A 260 14.48 -27.37 16.38
N ARG A 261 13.99 -26.14 16.17
CA ARG A 261 12.60 -25.87 15.74
C ARG A 261 12.39 -26.17 14.25
N ILE A 262 13.45 -26.05 13.45
CA ILE A 262 13.47 -26.35 12.02
C ILE A 262 14.36 -27.56 11.80
N ASN A 263 13.83 -28.60 11.14
CA ASN A 263 14.61 -29.81 10.81
C ASN A 263 15.19 -29.79 9.39
N ARG A 264 14.62 -29.00 8.47
CA ARG A 264 15.07 -28.90 7.08
C ARG A 264 14.65 -27.58 6.43
N ILE A 265 15.55 -26.99 5.65
CA ILE A 265 15.21 -25.93 4.69
C ILE A 265 14.87 -26.60 3.35
N VAL A 266 13.70 -26.28 2.81
CA VAL A 266 13.17 -26.88 1.58
C VAL A 266 13.49 -26.04 0.36
N TYR A 267 13.37 -24.71 0.50
CA TYR A 267 13.58 -23.74 -0.56
C TYR A 267 13.82 -22.36 0.06
N GLY A 268 14.72 -21.55 -0.48
CA GLY A 268 14.95 -20.19 -0.01
C GLY A 268 15.20 -19.25 -1.18
N VAL A 269 14.44 -18.15 -1.24
CA VAL A 269 14.79 -17.00 -2.08
C VAL A 269 15.37 -15.94 -1.15
N ILE A 270 16.69 -15.94 -1.07
CA ILE A 270 17.48 -14.89 -0.41
C ILE A 270 18.44 -14.39 -1.50
N MET A 271 17.95 -13.53 -2.40
CA MET A 271 18.83 -12.83 -3.35
C MET A 271 19.41 -11.59 -2.70
#